data_AF-A0A946UZ03-F1
#
_entry.id   AF-A0A946UZ03-F1
#
_cell.length_a   1.000
_cell.length_b   1.000
_cell.length_c   1.000
_cell.angle_alpha   90.00
_cell.angle_beta   90.00
_cell.angle_gamma   90.00
#
_symmetry.space_group_name_H-M   'P 1'
#
loop_
_entity.id
_entity.type
_entity.pdbx_description
1 polymer ?
#
loop_
_entity_poly.entity_id
_entity_poly.type
_entity_poly.pdbx_seq_one_letter_code
_entity_poly.pdbx_strand_id
1 'polypeptide(L)'
;MARSARKHAATTFRSAIARSNALHAEYLDDPALYASYDGFTRWQVDYLLPFFDDLLEPEGYAEAAEFIVSDLAGVGVSGRDHDIERATPVIVRTLPLHPLETAAAAVELNAAALAINTSIWHALLVDGQLPVDITERAYCTACRKVSSYEECAALLDLAVELGETLKTLAHMPLIGALLRTMRRPAHAAGFGALHTFLETGYVTFHRISDIDRFLDELGRRISDVFRHIYTSPLPRV
;
A
#
# COMPACT_ATOMS: atom_id res chain seq x y z
N MET A 1 18.96 -1.52 25.36
CA MET A 1 17.93 -2.14 24.49
C MET A 1 17.18 -1.08 23.66
N ALA A 2 16.52 -0.09 24.26
CA ALA A 2 15.75 0.95 23.53
C ALA A 2 16.53 1.73 22.45
N ARG A 3 17.81 2.10 22.70
CA ARG A 3 18.65 2.78 21.69
C ARG A 3 18.97 1.90 20.48
N SER A 4 19.07 0.59 20.68
CA SER A 4 19.30 -0.38 19.61
C SER A 4 18.04 -0.59 18.77
N ALA A 5 16.88 -0.74 19.43
CA ALA A 5 15.57 -0.84 18.78
C ALA A 5 15.28 0.39 17.91
N ARG A 6 15.48 1.60 18.46
CA ARG A 6 15.31 2.85 17.69
C ARG A 6 16.24 2.90 16.47
N LYS A 7 17.51 2.49 16.61
CA LYS A 7 18.46 2.46 15.49
C LYS A 7 18.02 1.45 14.42
N HIS A 8 17.49 0.31 14.83
CA HIS A 8 16.97 -0.71 13.92
C HIS A 8 15.76 -0.17 13.15
N ALA A 9 14.71 0.28 13.83
CA ALA A 9 13.51 0.86 13.21
C ALA A 9 13.85 2.01 12.25
N ALA A 10 14.77 2.88 12.64
CA ALA A 10 15.25 3.96 11.79
C ALA A 10 16.05 3.49 10.56
N THR A 11 16.75 2.37 10.64
CA THR A 11 17.46 1.77 9.50
C THR A 11 16.46 1.12 8.55
N THR A 12 15.53 0.32 9.09
CA THR A 12 14.45 -0.32 8.33
C THR A 12 13.63 0.73 7.57
N PHE A 13 13.17 1.78 8.26
CA PHE A 13 12.40 2.87 7.65
C PHE A 13 13.14 3.50 6.44
N ARG A 14 14.41 3.85 6.62
CA ARG A 14 15.23 4.45 5.55
C ARG A 14 15.41 3.50 4.37
N SER A 15 15.74 2.24 4.65
CA SER A 15 16.00 1.23 3.62
C SER A 15 14.76 0.93 2.80
N ALA A 16 13.60 0.81 3.45
CA ALA A 16 12.34 0.50 2.79
C ALA A 16 11.84 1.65 1.91
N ILE A 17 11.96 2.90 2.37
CA ILE A 17 11.60 4.06 1.56
C ILE A 17 12.55 4.25 0.37
N ALA A 18 13.85 4.10 0.58
CA ALA A 18 14.82 4.14 -0.53
C ALA A 18 14.53 3.04 -1.56
N ARG A 19 14.16 1.83 -1.12
CA ARG A 19 13.73 0.74 -2.00
C ARG A 19 12.46 1.10 -2.78
N SER A 20 11.45 1.69 -2.12
CA SER A 20 10.20 2.09 -2.79
C SER A 20 10.47 3.12 -3.88
N ASN A 21 11.28 4.14 -3.59
CA ASN A 21 11.63 5.17 -4.58
C ASN A 21 12.51 4.64 -5.72
N ALA A 22 13.38 3.67 -5.45
CA ALA A 22 14.13 2.99 -6.50
C ALA A 22 13.22 2.22 -7.46
N LEU A 23 12.20 1.52 -6.94
CA LEU A 23 11.20 0.82 -7.76
C LEU A 23 10.34 1.80 -8.58
N HIS A 24 9.97 2.93 -7.98
CA HIS A 24 9.24 3.98 -8.69
C HIS A 24 10.06 4.59 -9.83
N ALA A 25 11.38 4.77 -9.64
CA ALA A 25 12.27 5.31 -10.67
C ALA A 25 12.33 4.44 -11.94
N GLU A 26 11.93 3.16 -11.88
CA GLU A 26 11.88 2.28 -13.05
C GLU A 26 10.84 2.72 -14.09
N TYR A 27 9.81 3.45 -13.68
CA TYR A 27 8.71 3.86 -14.58
C TYR A 27 8.37 5.36 -14.54
N LEU A 28 8.68 6.09 -13.45
CA LEU A 28 8.24 7.48 -13.30
C LEU A 28 8.86 8.46 -14.31
N ASP A 29 10.12 8.25 -14.67
CA ASP A 29 10.88 9.21 -15.49
C ASP A 29 10.65 9.03 -17.01
N ASP A 30 10.01 7.93 -17.43
CA ASP A 30 9.67 7.64 -18.82
C ASP A 30 8.14 7.66 -19.00
N PRO A 31 7.56 8.60 -19.76
CA PRO A 31 6.13 8.69 -19.97
C PRO A 31 5.47 7.41 -20.52
N ALA A 32 6.19 6.63 -21.32
CA ALA A 32 5.67 5.38 -21.87
C ALA A 32 5.65 4.27 -20.82
N LEU A 33 6.70 4.17 -19.99
CA LEU A 33 6.72 3.21 -18.87
C LEU A 33 5.72 3.59 -17.79
N TYR A 34 5.57 4.89 -17.50
CA TYR A 34 4.54 5.39 -16.60
C TYR A 34 3.14 4.99 -17.07
N ALA A 35 2.80 5.28 -18.34
CA ALA A 35 1.51 4.91 -18.91
C ALA A 35 1.29 3.38 -18.92
N SER A 36 2.34 2.61 -19.13
CA SER A 36 2.31 1.15 -19.06
C SER A 36 2.02 0.65 -17.64
N TYR A 37 2.76 1.12 -16.63
CA TYR A 37 2.53 0.74 -15.23
C TYR A 37 1.15 1.20 -14.72
N ASP A 38 0.72 2.39 -15.11
CA ASP A 38 -0.62 2.93 -14.83
C ASP A 38 -1.72 2.09 -15.48
N GLY A 39 -1.55 1.66 -16.74
CA GLY A 39 -2.47 0.72 -17.39
C GLY A 39 -2.56 -0.62 -16.67
N PHE A 40 -1.42 -1.17 -16.22
CA PHE A 40 -1.38 -2.41 -15.45
C PHE A 40 -2.08 -2.27 -14.08
N THR A 41 -1.79 -1.22 -13.33
CA THR A 41 -2.40 -1.00 -12.00
C THR A 41 -3.90 -0.78 -12.10
N ARG A 42 -4.40 -0.05 -13.11
CA ARG A 42 -5.84 0.05 -13.38
C ARG A 42 -6.47 -1.30 -13.66
N TRP A 43 -5.89 -2.09 -14.57
CA TRP A 43 -6.39 -3.43 -14.87
C TRP A 43 -6.41 -4.32 -13.62
N GLN A 44 -5.36 -4.26 -12.79
CA GLN A 44 -5.27 -5.05 -11.57
C GLN A 44 -6.36 -4.67 -10.57
N VAL A 45 -6.62 -3.37 -10.38
CA VAL A 45 -7.72 -2.88 -9.55
C VAL A 45 -9.06 -3.38 -10.11
N ASP A 46 -9.32 -3.23 -11.41
CA ASP A 46 -10.56 -3.68 -12.03
C ASP A 46 -10.76 -5.21 -11.91
N TYR A 47 -9.69 -5.99 -11.99
CA TYR A 47 -9.72 -7.43 -11.77
C TYR A 47 -10.00 -7.79 -10.29
N LEU A 48 -9.43 -7.03 -9.35
CA LEU A 48 -9.55 -7.30 -7.92
C LEU A 48 -10.84 -6.76 -7.32
N LEU A 49 -11.41 -5.66 -7.80
CA LEU A 49 -12.59 -5.04 -7.18
C LEU A 49 -13.81 -5.97 -7.02
N PRO A 50 -14.21 -6.77 -8.03
CA PRO A 50 -15.39 -7.64 -7.92
C PRO A 50 -15.28 -8.69 -6.83
N PHE A 51 -14.07 -8.99 -6.38
CA PHE A 51 -13.85 -9.88 -5.27
C PHE A 51 -14.43 -9.26 -3.97
N PHE A 52 -14.42 -7.94 -3.80
CA PHE A 52 -14.82 -7.24 -2.58
C PHE A 52 -16.23 -6.60 -2.64
N ASP A 53 -17.04 -6.86 -3.68
CA ASP A 53 -18.33 -6.17 -3.89
C ASP A 53 -19.27 -6.23 -2.68
N ASP A 54 -19.34 -7.37 -2.00
CA ASP A 54 -20.17 -7.58 -0.81
C ASP A 54 -19.64 -6.84 0.43
N LEU A 55 -18.34 -6.50 0.44
CA LEU A 55 -17.72 -5.70 1.48
C LEU A 55 -18.07 -4.21 1.35
N LEU A 56 -18.59 -3.73 0.21
CA LEU A 56 -18.87 -2.31 0.01
C LEU A 56 -20.23 -1.85 0.55
N GLU A 57 -21.09 -2.77 1.00
CA GLU A 57 -22.44 -2.45 1.47
C GLU A 57 -22.52 -1.74 2.85
N PRO A 58 -21.68 -2.08 3.86
CA PRO A 58 -21.72 -1.43 5.17
C PRO A 58 -21.20 0.03 5.17
N GLU A 59 -21.74 0.87 6.06
CA GLU A 59 -21.36 2.28 6.19
C GLU A 59 -19.87 2.46 6.51
N GLY A 60 -19.17 3.24 5.68
CA GLY A 60 -17.74 3.54 5.80
C GLY A 60 -16.80 2.55 5.11
N TYR A 61 -17.28 1.40 4.65
CA TYR A 61 -16.44 0.38 4.01
C TYR A 61 -16.09 0.78 2.57
N ALA A 62 -17.00 1.45 1.86
CA ALA A 62 -16.75 1.96 0.51
C ALA A 62 -15.63 3.01 0.47
N GLU A 63 -15.64 3.97 1.42
CA GLU A 63 -14.59 4.98 1.55
C GLU A 63 -13.25 4.35 1.97
N ALA A 64 -13.29 3.26 2.74
CA ALA A 64 -12.09 2.49 3.10
C ALA A 64 -11.49 1.76 1.89
N ALA A 65 -12.34 1.12 1.09
CA ALA A 65 -11.92 0.48 -0.16
C ALA A 65 -11.37 1.51 -1.16
N GLU A 66 -12.04 2.66 -1.31
CA GLU A 66 -11.56 3.75 -2.17
C GLU A 66 -10.18 4.23 -1.73
N PHE A 67 -9.98 4.48 -0.43
CA PHE A 67 -8.68 4.86 0.11
C PHE A 67 -7.60 3.79 -0.14
N ILE A 68 -7.92 2.50 0.00
CA ILE A 68 -6.96 1.44 -0.31
C ILE A 68 -6.54 1.50 -1.78
N VAL A 69 -7.49 1.67 -2.70
CA VAL A 69 -7.23 1.72 -4.14
C VAL A 69 -6.46 3.00 -4.51
N SER A 70 -6.88 4.16 -4.02
CA SER A 70 -6.32 5.47 -4.41
C SER A 70 -4.96 5.75 -3.76
N ASP A 71 -4.80 5.41 -2.49
CA ASP A 71 -3.74 5.91 -1.63
C ASP A 71 -2.79 4.82 -1.11
N LEU A 72 -3.14 3.54 -1.22
CA LEU A 72 -2.28 2.42 -0.79
C LEU A 72 -1.81 1.50 -1.92
N ALA A 73 -2.56 1.35 -3.02
CA ALA A 73 -2.24 0.40 -4.10
C ALA A 73 -2.07 1.02 -5.50
N GLY A 74 -2.41 2.30 -5.68
CA GLY A 74 -2.45 2.98 -6.98
C GLY A 74 -1.20 3.80 -7.37
N VAL A 75 -1.24 4.40 -8.56
CA VAL A 75 -0.15 5.25 -9.10
C VAL A 75 0.13 6.52 -8.30
N GLY A 76 -0.83 6.99 -7.48
CA GLY A 76 -0.68 8.14 -6.60
C GLY A 76 0.29 7.93 -5.43
N VAL A 77 0.69 6.68 -5.17
CA VAL A 77 1.58 6.29 -4.07
C VAL A 77 2.98 6.91 -4.20
N SER A 78 3.48 7.10 -5.42
CA SER A 78 4.81 7.66 -5.68
C SER A 78 5.03 9.05 -5.08
N GLY A 79 4.04 9.94 -5.17
CA GLY A 79 4.12 11.29 -4.60
C GLY A 79 4.20 11.28 -3.08
N ARG A 80 3.43 10.38 -2.44
CA ARG A 80 3.48 10.14 -0.99
C ARG A 80 4.86 9.61 -0.59
N ASP A 81 5.38 8.61 -1.29
CA ASP A 81 6.65 7.94 -0.93
C ASP A 81 7.85 8.88 -1.09
N HIS A 82 7.83 9.75 -2.10
CA HIS A 82 8.81 10.83 -2.24
C HIS A 82 8.74 11.85 -1.09
N ASP A 83 7.53 12.26 -0.68
CA ASP A 83 7.36 13.14 0.48
C ASP A 83 7.82 12.47 1.78
N ILE A 84 7.59 11.16 1.95
CA ILE A 84 8.08 10.37 3.10
C ILE A 84 9.61 10.36 3.12
N GLU A 85 10.28 10.14 1.99
CA GLU A 85 11.75 10.18 1.93
C GLU A 85 12.30 11.52 2.41
N ARG A 86 11.74 12.62 1.88
CA ARG A 86 12.13 13.97 2.30
C ARG A 86 11.84 14.24 3.78
N ALA A 87 10.76 13.68 4.31
CA ALA A 87 10.38 13.81 5.72
C ALA A 87 11.14 12.86 6.66
N THR A 88 11.86 11.88 6.12
CA THR A 88 12.56 10.82 6.90
C THR A 88 13.44 11.36 8.03
N PRO A 89 14.26 12.42 7.84
CA PRO A 89 15.08 12.96 8.93
C PRO A 89 14.24 13.45 10.12
N VAL A 90 13.08 14.06 9.84
CA VAL A 90 12.16 14.55 10.88
C VAL A 90 11.48 13.35 11.54
N ILE A 91 10.87 12.46 10.76
CA ILE A 91 10.16 11.26 11.24
C ILE A 91 11.02 10.45 12.21
N VAL A 92 12.24 10.08 11.80
CA VAL A 92 13.15 9.27 12.62
C VAL A 92 13.59 10.01 13.90
N ARG A 93 13.71 11.33 13.84
CA ARG A 93 14.14 12.14 14.99
C ARG A 93 13.01 12.39 15.97
N THR A 94 11.78 12.60 15.52
CA THR A 94 10.67 13.11 16.35
C THR A 94 9.69 12.04 16.80
N LEU A 95 9.47 10.97 16.04
CA LEU A 95 8.51 9.94 16.44
C LEU A 95 8.99 9.19 17.70
N PRO A 96 8.10 8.91 18.67
CA PRO A 96 8.39 7.96 19.75
C PRO A 96 8.74 6.58 19.18
N LEU A 97 9.37 5.72 19.99
CA LEU A 97 9.89 4.42 19.50
C LEU A 97 8.81 3.57 18.84
N HIS A 98 7.68 3.35 19.51
CA HIS A 98 6.64 2.47 18.99
C HIS A 98 5.99 2.98 17.68
N PRO A 99 5.56 4.25 17.56
CA PRO A 99 5.13 4.81 16.27
C PRO A 99 6.20 4.74 15.17
N LEU A 100 7.49 4.85 15.52
CA LEU A 100 8.57 4.68 14.54
C LEU A 100 8.70 3.23 14.07
N GLU A 101 8.51 2.25 14.96
CA GLU A 101 8.46 0.83 14.61
C GLU A 101 7.27 0.52 13.70
N THR A 102 6.08 1.03 14.03
CA THR A 102 4.88 0.92 13.18
C THR A 102 5.11 1.55 11.81
N ALA A 103 5.68 2.76 11.77
CA ALA A 103 5.97 3.44 10.52
C ALA A 103 7.00 2.66 9.68
N ALA A 104 8.03 2.09 10.32
CA ALA A 104 9.04 1.27 9.65
C ALA A 104 8.44 0.01 9.03
N ALA A 105 7.58 -0.71 9.77
CA ALA A 105 6.88 -1.88 9.27
C ALA A 105 5.92 -1.53 8.12
N ALA A 106 5.20 -0.40 8.20
CA ALA A 106 4.30 0.04 7.14
C ALA A 106 5.03 0.36 5.82
N VAL A 107 6.17 1.06 5.90
CA VAL A 107 6.96 1.34 4.69
C VAL A 107 7.66 0.10 4.14
N GLU A 108 8.01 -0.87 5.00
CA GLU A 108 8.57 -2.17 4.59
C GLU A 108 7.53 -3.02 3.85
N LEU A 109 6.31 -3.11 4.38
CA LEU A 109 5.18 -3.74 3.70
C LEU A 109 4.94 -3.11 2.33
N ASN A 110 4.89 -1.77 2.26
CA ASN A 110 4.71 -1.04 1.01
C ASN A 110 5.82 -1.36 0.00
N ALA A 111 7.08 -1.33 0.42
CA ALA A 111 8.22 -1.63 -0.45
C ALA A 111 8.19 -3.08 -0.98
N ALA A 112 7.75 -4.03 -0.17
CA ALA A 112 7.61 -5.43 -0.57
C ALA A 112 6.45 -5.63 -1.55
N ALA A 113 5.27 -5.07 -1.25
CA ALA A 113 4.12 -5.11 -2.14
C ALA A 113 4.43 -4.45 -3.50
N LEU A 114 5.08 -3.28 -3.49
CA LEU A 114 5.51 -2.59 -4.71
C LEU A 114 6.49 -3.43 -5.52
N ALA A 115 7.46 -4.10 -4.88
CA ALA A 115 8.42 -4.94 -5.58
C ALA A 115 7.75 -6.12 -6.29
N ILE A 116 6.78 -6.77 -5.64
CA ILE A 116 5.96 -7.82 -6.26
C ILE A 116 5.18 -7.23 -7.43
N ASN A 117 4.52 -6.08 -7.24
CA ASN A 117 3.69 -5.48 -8.27
C ASN A 117 4.48 -5.06 -9.51
N THR A 118 5.63 -4.42 -9.32
CA THR A 118 6.56 -4.08 -10.41
C THR A 118 7.10 -5.32 -11.10
N SER A 119 7.33 -6.42 -10.38
CA SER A 119 7.76 -7.68 -10.99
C SER A 119 6.65 -8.35 -11.82
N ILE A 120 5.39 -8.31 -11.35
CA ILE A 120 4.22 -8.79 -12.10
C ILE A 120 4.09 -8.00 -13.41
N TRP A 121 4.15 -6.66 -13.32
CA TRP A 121 4.10 -5.79 -14.48
C TRP A 121 5.16 -6.17 -15.52
N HIS A 122 6.42 -6.30 -15.11
CA HIS A 122 7.50 -6.74 -16.00
C HIS A 122 7.24 -8.12 -16.63
N ALA A 123 6.69 -9.06 -15.86
CA ALA A 123 6.39 -10.40 -16.35
C ALA A 123 5.23 -10.44 -17.38
N LEU A 124 4.40 -9.39 -17.42
CA LEU A 124 3.31 -9.24 -18.40
C LEU A 124 3.75 -8.57 -19.70
N LEU A 125 4.90 -7.90 -19.73
CA LEU A 125 5.38 -7.22 -20.94
C LEU A 125 5.73 -8.22 -22.05
N VAL A 126 5.27 -7.92 -23.26
CA VAL A 126 5.60 -8.64 -24.50
C VAL A 126 6.30 -7.65 -25.43
N ASP A 127 7.53 -7.96 -25.85
CA ASP A 127 8.38 -7.06 -26.64
C ASP A 127 8.53 -5.66 -26.01
N GLY A 128 8.55 -5.61 -24.67
CA GLY A 128 8.67 -4.37 -23.90
C GLY A 128 7.39 -3.53 -23.82
N GLN A 129 6.24 -4.06 -24.22
CA GLN A 129 4.95 -3.37 -24.19
C GLN A 129 3.93 -4.17 -23.37
N LEU A 130 3.06 -3.45 -22.65
CA LEU A 130 1.94 -4.09 -21.96
C LEU A 130 0.88 -4.47 -23.01
N PRO A 131 0.40 -5.73 -23.03
CA PRO A 131 -0.70 -6.12 -23.90
C PRO A 131 -1.96 -5.30 -23.65
N VAL A 132 -2.74 -5.01 -24.69
CA VAL A 132 -4.03 -4.29 -24.59
C VAL A 132 -5.00 -5.07 -23.71
N ASP A 133 -5.06 -6.40 -23.88
CA ASP A 133 -5.96 -7.28 -23.14
C ASP A 133 -5.16 -8.19 -22.21
N ILE A 134 -4.97 -7.76 -20.96
CA ILE A 134 -4.45 -8.64 -19.91
C ILE A 134 -5.56 -9.64 -19.55
N THR A 135 -5.27 -10.93 -19.69
CA THR A 135 -6.20 -11.98 -19.28
C THR A 135 -5.92 -12.39 -17.84
N GLU A 136 -6.94 -12.86 -17.11
CA GLU A 136 -6.76 -13.46 -15.77
C GLU A 136 -5.69 -14.56 -15.79
N ARG A 137 -5.69 -15.40 -16.83
CA ARG A 137 -4.65 -16.42 -17.02
C ARG A 137 -3.25 -15.80 -17.06
N ALA A 138 -3.04 -14.76 -17.86
CA ALA A 138 -1.73 -14.11 -17.99
C ALA A 138 -1.30 -13.48 -16.67
N TYR A 139 -2.21 -12.79 -15.98
CA TYR A 139 -1.97 -12.20 -14.67
C TYR A 139 -1.61 -13.24 -13.61
N CYS A 140 -2.43 -14.28 -13.42
CA CYS A 140 -2.14 -15.35 -12.47
C CYS A 140 -0.84 -16.10 -12.81
N THR A 141 -0.51 -16.26 -14.10
CA THR A 141 0.78 -16.82 -14.54
C THR A 141 1.94 -15.92 -14.15
N ALA A 142 1.81 -14.60 -14.35
CA ALA A 142 2.83 -13.62 -13.97
C ALA A 142 3.02 -13.59 -12.44
N CYS A 143 1.95 -13.57 -11.65
CA CYS A 143 2.01 -13.64 -10.19
C CYS A 143 2.79 -14.87 -9.71
N ARG A 144 2.42 -16.07 -10.21
CA ARG A 144 3.07 -17.34 -9.85
C ARG A 144 4.53 -17.44 -10.32
N LYS A 145 4.93 -16.64 -11.31
CA LYS A 145 6.31 -16.60 -11.80
C LYS A 145 7.22 -15.76 -10.88
N VAL A 146 6.69 -14.70 -10.29
CA VAL A 146 7.52 -13.68 -9.60
C VAL A 146 7.43 -13.72 -8.08
N SER A 147 6.45 -14.45 -7.53
CA SER A 147 6.18 -14.53 -6.09
C SER A 147 5.51 -15.85 -5.75
N SER A 148 5.36 -16.15 -4.45
CA SER A 148 4.65 -17.35 -3.97
C SER A 148 3.44 -16.99 -3.10
N TYR A 149 2.55 -17.98 -2.90
CA TYR A 149 1.43 -17.83 -1.98
C TYR A 149 1.91 -17.52 -0.56
N GLU A 150 2.97 -18.18 -0.10
CA GLU A 150 3.54 -17.99 1.24
C GLU A 150 4.10 -16.58 1.42
N GLU A 151 4.76 -16.02 0.40
CA GLU A 151 5.27 -14.65 0.43
C GLU A 151 4.11 -13.64 0.54
N CYS A 152 3.07 -13.79 -0.28
CA CYS A 152 1.90 -12.92 -0.22
C CYS A 152 1.10 -13.08 1.09
N ALA A 153 1.00 -14.30 1.63
CA ALA A 153 0.37 -14.57 2.91
C ALA A 153 1.13 -13.90 4.07
N ALA A 154 2.47 -13.96 4.07
CA ALA A 154 3.27 -13.28 5.08
C ALA A 154 3.12 -11.74 5.02
N LEU A 155 2.97 -11.16 3.82
CA LEU A 155 2.67 -9.73 3.68
C LEU A 155 1.27 -9.38 4.18
N LEU A 156 0.29 -10.26 3.98
CA LEU A 156 -1.06 -10.08 4.53
C LEU A 156 -1.04 -10.12 6.06
N ASP A 157 -0.33 -11.07 6.66
CA ASP A 157 -0.20 -11.16 8.13
C ASP A 157 0.39 -9.87 8.69
N LEU A 158 1.45 -9.34 8.07
CA LEU A 158 2.03 -8.04 8.43
C LEU A 158 1.05 -6.88 8.27
N ALA A 159 0.24 -6.89 7.20
CA ALA A 159 -0.78 -5.87 6.95
C ALA A 159 -1.88 -5.88 8.04
N VAL A 160 -2.31 -7.06 8.47
CA VAL A 160 -3.29 -7.23 9.55
C VAL A 160 -2.73 -6.73 10.88
N GLU A 161 -1.49 -7.10 11.23
CA GLU A 161 -0.81 -6.61 12.45
C GLU A 161 -0.67 -5.06 12.46
N LEU A 162 -0.37 -4.48 11.30
CA LEU A 162 -0.32 -3.04 11.11
C LEU A 162 -1.71 -2.40 11.26
N GLY A 163 -2.74 -3.02 10.70
CA GLY A 163 -4.13 -2.58 10.84
C GLY A 163 -4.55 -2.42 12.29
N GLU A 164 -4.26 -3.41 13.14
CA GLU A 164 -4.53 -3.36 14.58
C GLU A 164 -3.78 -2.22 15.30
N THR A 165 -2.53 -2.00 14.92
CA THR A 165 -1.74 -0.91 15.50
C THR A 165 -2.27 0.46 15.06
N LEU A 166 -2.61 0.60 13.77
CA LEU A 166 -3.14 1.83 13.18
C LEU A 166 -4.54 2.16 13.71
N LYS A 167 -5.39 1.15 13.95
CA LYS A 167 -6.68 1.30 14.63
C LYS A 167 -6.53 2.06 15.94
N THR A 168 -5.56 1.67 16.77
CA THR A 168 -5.31 2.34 18.06
C THR A 168 -4.92 3.80 17.89
N LEU A 169 -4.11 4.11 16.87
CA LEU A 169 -3.67 5.47 16.58
C LEU A 169 -4.79 6.34 15.99
N ALA A 170 -5.61 5.80 15.07
CA ALA A 170 -6.71 6.52 14.42
C ALA A 170 -7.81 6.98 15.40
N HIS A 171 -7.91 6.33 16.56
CA HIS A 171 -8.86 6.71 17.62
C HIS A 171 -8.31 7.77 18.60
N MET A 172 -7.07 8.25 18.44
CA MET A 172 -6.51 9.31 19.28
C MET A 172 -6.96 10.70 18.78
N PRO A 173 -7.77 11.47 19.55
CA PRO A 173 -8.30 12.77 19.07
C PRO A 173 -7.21 13.83 18.82
N LEU A 174 -6.10 13.73 19.55
CA LEU A 174 -4.96 14.65 19.40
C LEU A 174 -4.32 14.55 18.01
N ILE A 175 -4.30 13.35 17.42
CA ILE A 175 -3.74 13.14 16.07
C ILE A 175 -4.59 13.87 15.03
N GLY A 176 -5.92 13.75 15.11
CA GLY A 176 -6.83 14.46 14.21
C GLY A 176 -6.76 15.98 14.34
N ALA A 177 -6.51 16.51 15.54
CA ALA A 177 -6.27 17.94 15.74
C ALA A 177 -4.94 18.40 15.12
N LEU A 178 -3.87 17.61 15.30
CA LEU A 178 -2.56 17.89 14.73
C LEU A 178 -2.59 17.88 13.20
N LEU A 179 -3.23 16.87 12.58
CA LEU A 179 -3.35 16.77 11.12
C LEU A 179 -4.04 18.01 10.54
N ARG A 180 -5.22 18.37 11.05
CA ARG A 180 -5.94 19.58 10.59
C ARG A 180 -5.11 20.86 10.71
N THR A 181 -4.33 20.99 11.78
CA THR A 181 -3.48 22.16 12.01
C THR A 181 -2.28 22.20 11.06
N MET A 182 -1.72 21.03 10.74
CA MET A 182 -0.54 20.89 9.89
C MET A 182 -0.83 20.93 8.38
N ARG A 183 -2.10 20.91 7.95
CA ARG A 183 -2.48 20.91 6.53
C ARG A 183 -1.82 22.02 5.73
N ARG A 184 -2.10 23.28 6.03
CA ARG A 184 -1.55 24.42 5.27
C ARG A 184 -0.01 24.47 5.35
N PRO A 185 0.62 24.34 6.53
CA PRO A 185 2.09 24.28 6.63
C PRO A 185 2.72 23.16 5.80
N ALA A 186 2.14 21.95 5.83
CA ALA A 186 2.67 20.80 5.10
C ALA A 186 2.60 21.00 3.59
N HIS A 187 1.46 21.46 3.06
CA HIS A 187 1.33 21.79 1.64
C HIS A 187 2.29 22.91 1.21
N ALA A 188 2.41 23.97 2.01
CA ALA A 188 3.33 25.07 1.71
C ALA A 188 4.82 24.64 1.73
N ALA A 189 5.17 23.66 2.59
CA ALA A 189 6.52 23.09 2.66
C ALA A 189 6.77 21.97 1.61
N GLY A 190 5.78 21.70 0.75
CA GLY A 190 5.86 20.68 -0.28
C GLY A 190 5.77 19.25 0.24
N PHE A 191 5.09 19.01 1.37
CA PHE A 191 4.75 17.69 1.92
C PHE A 191 3.24 17.39 1.78
N GLY A 192 2.61 17.93 0.72
CA GLY A 192 1.17 17.91 0.55
C GLY A 192 0.62 16.50 0.30
N ALA A 193 1.35 15.65 -0.42
CA ALA A 193 0.91 14.30 -0.74
C ALA A 193 0.93 13.43 0.52
N LEU A 194 2.04 13.44 1.26
CA LEU A 194 2.12 12.76 2.56
C LEU A 194 1.07 13.27 3.54
N HIS A 195 0.83 14.57 3.61
CA HIS A 195 -0.17 15.12 4.53
C HIS A 195 -1.58 14.67 4.16
N THR A 196 -1.94 14.75 2.87
CA THR A 196 -3.25 14.33 2.37
C THR A 196 -3.48 12.84 2.63
N PHE A 197 -2.47 12.01 2.39
CA PHE A 197 -2.49 10.58 2.71
C PHE A 197 -2.80 10.32 4.19
N LEU A 198 -2.05 10.95 5.11
CA LEU A 198 -2.24 10.75 6.55
C LEU A 198 -3.61 11.25 7.03
N GLU A 199 -4.07 12.39 6.51
CA GLU A 199 -5.36 12.95 6.88
C GLU A 199 -6.53 12.12 6.34
N THR A 200 -6.45 11.66 5.09
CA THR A 200 -7.47 10.80 4.48
C THR A 200 -7.54 9.47 5.22
N GLY A 201 -6.39 8.81 5.45
CA GLY A 201 -6.35 7.59 6.24
C GLY A 201 -6.93 7.76 7.64
N TYR A 202 -6.59 8.84 8.35
CA TYR A 202 -7.16 9.12 9.68
C TYR A 202 -8.69 9.27 9.63
N VAL A 203 -9.22 10.07 8.69
CA VAL A 203 -10.66 10.30 8.56
C VAL A 203 -11.41 9.03 8.17
N THR A 204 -10.86 8.27 7.22
CA THR A 204 -11.45 7.02 6.75
C THR A 204 -11.55 6.00 7.87
N PHE A 205 -10.47 5.71 8.60
CA PHE A 205 -10.50 4.78 9.73
C PHE A 205 -11.47 5.21 10.84
N HIS A 206 -11.66 6.51 11.04
CA HIS A 206 -12.57 7.03 12.06
C HIS A 206 -14.06 6.93 11.67
N ARG A 207 -14.36 6.76 10.39
CA ARG A 207 -15.73 6.60 9.86
C ARG A 207 -16.18 5.15 9.81
N ILE A 208 -15.26 4.20 9.88
CA ILE A 208 -15.58 2.77 9.88
C ILE A 208 -16.24 2.43 11.21
N SER A 209 -17.53 2.11 11.17
CA SER A 209 -18.39 1.86 12.34
C SER A 209 -17.96 0.65 13.16
N ASP A 210 -17.49 -0.41 12.49
CA ASP A 210 -16.90 -1.61 13.09
C ASP A 210 -15.59 -1.95 12.36
N ILE A 211 -14.50 -1.34 12.85
CA ILE A 211 -13.16 -1.48 12.27
C ILE A 211 -12.59 -2.89 12.46
N ASP A 212 -12.94 -3.58 13.54
CA ASP A 212 -12.50 -4.95 13.81
C ASP A 212 -13.07 -5.87 12.74
N ARG A 213 -14.39 -5.83 12.57
CA ARG A 213 -15.07 -6.61 11.53
C ARG A 213 -14.54 -6.27 10.13
N PHE A 214 -14.22 -5.00 9.86
CA PHE A 214 -13.69 -4.59 8.57
C PHE A 214 -12.33 -5.24 8.30
N LEU A 215 -11.39 -5.15 9.24
CA LEU A 215 -10.04 -5.69 9.09
C LEU A 215 -10.06 -7.22 8.99
N ASP A 216 -10.88 -7.89 9.81
CA ASP A 216 -11.06 -9.35 9.76
C ASP A 216 -11.58 -9.82 8.40
N GLU A 217 -12.64 -9.18 7.92
CA GLU A 217 -13.28 -9.55 6.66
C GLU A 217 -12.38 -9.23 5.46
N LEU A 218 -11.76 -8.05 5.45
CA LEU A 218 -10.76 -7.66 4.45
C LEU A 218 -9.60 -8.67 4.40
N GLY A 219 -9.06 -9.05 5.56
CA GLY A 219 -7.98 -10.02 5.67
C GLY A 219 -8.36 -11.39 5.11
N ARG A 220 -9.53 -11.90 5.51
CA ARG A 220 -10.10 -13.16 4.98
C ARG A 220 -10.24 -13.10 3.46
N ARG A 221 -10.77 -11.99 2.95
CA ARG A 221 -11.01 -11.75 1.53
C ARG A 221 -9.70 -11.76 0.73
N ILE A 222 -8.70 -11.02 1.18
CA ILE A 222 -7.38 -10.96 0.51
C ILE A 222 -6.73 -12.34 0.52
N SER A 223 -6.84 -13.09 1.62
CA SER A 223 -6.36 -14.48 1.69
C SER A 223 -7.03 -15.36 0.63
N ASP A 224 -8.35 -15.22 0.44
CA ASP A 224 -9.09 -15.95 -0.59
C ASP A 224 -8.69 -15.52 -2.02
N VAL A 225 -8.42 -14.22 -2.25
CA VAL A 225 -7.85 -13.72 -3.52
C VAL A 225 -6.50 -14.40 -3.79
N PHE A 226 -5.57 -14.36 -2.83
CA PHE A 226 -4.26 -14.97 -3.01
C PHE A 226 -4.38 -16.46 -3.26
N ARG A 227 -5.23 -17.17 -2.51
CA ARG A 227 -5.47 -18.59 -2.77
C ARG A 227 -5.97 -18.82 -4.19
N HIS A 228 -6.92 -18.00 -4.67
CA HIS A 228 -7.40 -18.08 -6.05
C HIS A 228 -6.27 -17.86 -7.07
N ILE A 229 -5.52 -16.76 -6.93
CA ILE A 229 -4.44 -16.39 -7.85
C ILE A 229 -3.35 -17.46 -7.90
N TYR A 230 -2.94 -18.03 -6.77
CA TYR A 230 -1.78 -18.92 -6.71
C TYR A 230 -2.12 -20.42 -6.82
N THR A 231 -3.33 -20.84 -6.45
CA THR A 231 -3.65 -22.28 -6.32
C THR A 231 -4.76 -22.78 -7.25
N SER A 232 -5.68 -21.91 -7.70
CA SER A 232 -6.76 -22.34 -8.61
C SER A 232 -6.23 -22.80 -9.96
N PRO A 233 -6.88 -23.75 -10.65
CA PRO A 233 -6.58 -24.03 -12.05
C PRO A 233 -6.75 -22.77 -12.92
N LEU A 234 -5.80 -22.51 -13.83
CA LEU A 234 -5.89 -21.34 -14.70
C LEU A 234 -7.04 -21.51 -15.73
N PRO A 235 -7.86 -20.47 -16.00
CA PRO A 235 -8.93 -20.51 -17.00
C PRO A 235 -8.39 -20.96 -18.36
N ARG A 236 -9.14 -21.72 -19.17
CA ARG A 236 -8.68 -22.20 -20.52
C ARG A 236 -8.50 -21.01 -21.50
N VAL A 237 -7.58 -21.15 -22.49
CA VAL A 237 -7.48 -20.20 -23.63
C VAL A 237 -8.71 -20.36 -24.51
#